data_AF-A0A6B1HSB2-F1
#
_entry.id   AF-A0A6B1HSB2-F1
#
_cell.length_a   1.000
_cell.length_b   1.000
_cell.length_c   1.000
_cell.angle_alpha   90.00
_cell.angle_beta   90.00
_cell.angle_gamma   90.00
#
_symmetry.space_group_name_H-M   'P 1'
#
loop_
_entity.id
_entity.type
_entity.pdbx_description
1 polymer ?
#
loop_
_entity_poly.entity_id
_entity_poly.type
_entity_poly.pdbx_seq_one_letter_code
_entity_poly.pdbx_strand_id
1 'polypeptide(L)'
;MWVRAAVLDAVRDFFKGADFLAVETPTLVLASAQEEHIQLFATEYQGDKAQKQFYLAPSPELYMKRLLGVGFERIYQISRSYRNGEMGPQHNPEFTLIEWYRAYASY
;
A
#
# COMPACT_ATOMS: atom_id res chain seq x y z
N MET A 1 -16.17 -1.31 15.47
CA MET A 1 -15.00 -0.40 15.48
C MET A 1 -13.94 -0.82 16.49
N TRP A 2 -14.28 -1.08 17.77
CA TRP A 2 -13.31 -1.53 18.79
C TRP A 2 -12.53 -2.80 18.44
N VAL A 3 -13.21 -3.84 17.94
CA VAL A 3 -12.56 -5.09 17.52
C VAL A 3 -11.53 -4.84 16.40
N ARG A 4 -11.89 -4.00 15.41
CA ARG A 4 -10.97 -3.63 14.34
C ARG A 4 -9.73 -2.91 14.88
N ALA A 5 -9.90 -1.98 15.82
CA ALA A 5 -8.77 -1.30 16.46
C ALA A 5 -7.84 -2.30 17.17
N ALA A 6 -8.42 -3.19 18.00
CA ALA A 6 -7.65 -4.22 18.70
C ALA A 6 -6.90 -5.17 17.74
N VAL A 7 -7.50 -5.52 16.59
CA VAL A 7 -6.83 -6.32 15.55
C VAL A 7 -5.65 -5.56 14.95
N LEU A 8 -5.82 -4.27 14.63
CA LEU A 8 -4.73 -3.46 14.08
C LEU A 8 -3.58 -3.29 15.09
N ASP A 9 -3.89 -3.16 16.38
CA ASP A 9 -2.88 -3.06 17.43
C ASP A 9 -2.12 -4.39 17.58
N ALA A 10 -2.83 -5.51 17.60
CA ALA A 10 -2.20 -6.84 17.64
C ALA A 10 -1.30 -7.11 16.43
N VAL A 11 -1.69 -6.65 15.23
CA VAL A 11 -0.84 -6.73 14.02
C VAL A 11 0.44 -5.91 14.19
N ARG A 12 0.33 -4.69 14.73
CA ARG A 12 1.52 -3.85 14.99
C ARG A 12 2.44 -4.49 16.01
N ASP A 13 1.90 -5.04 17.09
CA ASP A 13 2.67 -5.72 18.12
C ASP A 13 3.37 -6.98 17.58
N PHE A 14 2.72 -7.74 16.70
CA PHE A 14 3.32 -8.89 16.01
C PHE A 14 4.56 -8.47 15.21
N PHE A 15 4.43 -7.47 14.34
CA PHE A 15 5.54 -7.01 13.51
C PHE A 15 6.67 -6.39 14.34
N LYS A 16 6.32 -5.62 15.38
CA LYS A 16 7.28 -5.07 16.32
C LYS A 16 8.07 -6.16 17.04
N GLY A 17 7.42 -7.24 17.46
CA GLY A 17 8.06 -8.39 18.10
C GLY A 17 8.94 -9.23 17.15
N ALA A 18 8.79 -9.06 15.84
CA ALA A 18 9.55 -9.76 14.80
C ALA A 18 10.64 -8.87 14.14
N ASP A 19 10.94 -7.71 14.73
CA ASP A 19 11.92 -6.73 14.24
C ASP A 19 11.62 -6.19 12.84
N PHE A 20 10.33 -5.99 12.53
CA PHE A 20 9.92 -5.29 11.30
C PHE A 20 9.81 -3.78 11.52
N LEU A 21 10.32 -3.03 10.56
CA LEU A 21 10.16 -1.58 10.50
C LEU A 21 8.82 -1.22 9.87
N ALA A 22 8.02 -0.43 10.58
CA ALA A 22 6.83 0.19 10.02
C ALA A 22 7.24 1.28 9.02
N VAL A 23 6.72 1.24 7.80
CA VAL A 23 6.97 2.23 6.75
C VAL A 23 5.68 2.81 6.21
N GLU A 24 5.77 4.01 5.64
CA GLU A 24 4.68 4.63 4.88
C GLU A 24 5.18 5.02 3.50
N THR A 25 4.47 4.59 2.47
CA THR A 25 4.76 4.91 1.07
C THR A 25 3.66 5.78 0.46
N PRO A 26 3.97 6.54 -0.61
CA PRO A 26 2.98 7.38 -1.27
C PRO A 26 1.77 6.59 -1.79
N THR A 27 0.57 7.13 -1.54
CA THR A 27 -0.69 6.66 -2.14
C THR A 27 -0.90 7.22 -3.54
N LEU A 28 -0.43 8.46 -3.79
CA LEU A 28 -0.48 9.09 -5.10
C LEU A 28 0.73 8.67 -5.93
N VAL A 29 0.47 8.01 -7.04
CA VAL A 29 1.50 7.38 -7.87
C VAL A 29 1.37 7.82 -9.32
N LEU A 30 2.48 7.77 -10.04
CA LEU A 30 2.47 7.86 -11.50
C LEU A 30 1.99 6.53 -12.09
N ALA A 31 1.63 6.52 -13.37
CA ALA A 31 1.02 5.40 -14.10
C ALA A 31 1.88 4.10 -14.20
N SER A 32 2.83 3.87 -13.30
CA SER A 32 3.88 2.85 -13.41
C SER A 32 3.55 1.49 -12.78
N ALA A 33 2.30 1.22 -12.42
CA ALA A 33 1.88 -0.04 -11.79
C ALA A 33 0.58 -0.56 -12.38
N GLN A 34 0.49 -0.63 -13.72
CA GLN A 34 -0.61 -1.35 -14.37
C GLN A 34 -0.42 -2.85 -14.10
N GLU A 35 -0.95 -3.32 -12.98
CA GLU A 35 -1.34 -4.72 -12.86
C GLU A 35 -2.42 -4.95 -13.93
N GLU A 36 -2.19 -5.86 -14.88
CA GLU A 36 -3.03 -6.06 -16.08
C GLU A 36 -4.53 -6.26 -15.80
N HIS A 37 -4.89 -6.58 -14.55
CA HIS A 37 -6.25 -6.86 -14.12
C HIS A 37 -6.85 -5.82 -13.15
N ILE A 38 -6.11 -4.77 -12.76
CA ILE A 38 -6.60 -3.77 -11.81
C ILE A 38 -6.84 -2.43 -12.50
N GLN A 39 -8.09 -1.96 -12.44
CA GLN A 39 -8.41 -0.60 -12.87
C GLN A 39 -8.04 0.39 -11.76
N LEU A 40 -7.37 1.47 -12.11
CA LEU A 40 -6.92 2.48 -11.15
C LEU A 40 -7.91 3.64 -11.04
N PHE A 41 -8.03 4.21 -9.83
CA PHE A 41 -8.61 5.54 -9.67
C PHE A 41 -7.62 6.56 -10.19
N ALA A 42 -8.09 7.48 -11.03
CA ALA A 42 -7.30 8.55 -11.60
C ALA A 42 -7.66 9.87 -10.91
N THR A 43 -6.66 10.73 -10.71
CA THR A 43 -6.84 12.09 -10.21
C THR A 43 -5.86 13.03 -10.90
N GLU A 44 -6.16 14.31 -10.88
CA GLU A 44 -5.33 15.34 -11.50
C GLU A 44 -4.69 16.20 -10.41
N TYR A 45 -3.37 16.27 -10.41
CA TYR A 45 -2.64 17.27 -9.65
C TYR A 45 -2.68 18.60 -10.41
N GLN A 46 -3.19 19.64 -9.75
CA GLN A 46 -3.19 21.01 -10.25
C GLN A 46 -2.25 21.85 -9.38
N GLY A 47 -1.10 22.20 -9.92
CA GLY A 47 -0.18 23.17 -9.32
C GLY A 47 0.04 24.37 -10.23
N ASP A 48 0.45 25.50 -9.65
CA ASP A 48 0.61 26.79 -10.35
C ASP A 48 1.44 26.75 -11.64
N LYS A 49 2.31 25.74 -11.80
CA LYS A 49 3.25 25.61 -12.92
C LYS A 49 3.08 24.33 -13.74
N ALA A 50 2.24 23.39 -13.31
CA ALA A 50 2.07 22.12 -14.02
C ALA A 50 0.77 21.41 -13.61
N GLN A 51 0.10 20.85 -14.62
CA GLN A 51 -0.92 19.83 -14.46
C GLN A 51 -0.28 18.46 -14.67
N LYS A 52 -0.64 17.48 -13.83
CA LYS A 52 -0.11 16.12 -13.96
C LYS A 52 -1.14 15.09 -13.54
N GLN A 53 -1.26 14.03 -14.32
CA GLN A 53 -2.10 12.89 -13.97
C GLN A 53 -1.43 12.05 -12.87
N PHE A 54 -2.19 11.74 -11.84
CA PHE A 54 -1.84 10.80 -10.79
C PHE A 54 -2.90 9.69 -10.69
N TYR A 55 -2.53 8.63 -10.00
CA TYR A 55 -3.39 7.51 -9.70
C TYR A 55 -3.31 7.19 -8.21
N LEU A 56 -4.39 6.64 -7.66
CA LEU A 56 -4.34 6.06 -6.32
C LEU A 56 -3.77 4.65 -6.41
N ALA A 57 -2.83 4.33 -5.53
CA ALA A 57 -2.12 3.05 -5.55
C ALA A 57 -3.06 1.86 -5.25
N PRO A 58 -2.97 0.77 -6.05
CA PRO A 58 -3.73 -0.45 -5.78
C PRO A 58 -3.11 -1.31 -4.67
N SER A 59 -1.83 -1.06 -4.35
CA SER A 59 -1.04 -1.62 -3.26
C SER A 59 0.22 -0.75 -3.03
N PRO A 60 0.85 -0.78 -1.84
CA PRO A 60 2.15 -0.13 -1.57
C PRO A 60 3.36 -0.86 -2.19
N GLU A 61 3.18 -2.03 -2.80
CA GLU A 61 4.21 -2.95 -3.32
C GLU A 61 5.35 -2.24 -4.03
N LEU A 62 5.04 -1.41 -5.04
CA LEU A 62 6.06 -0.80 -5.89
C LEU A 62 7.07 0.02 -5.08
N TYR A 63 6.59 0.78 -4.10
CA TYR A 63 7.46 1.62 -3.27
C TYR A 63 8.14 0.81 -2.16
N MET A 64 7.46 -0.18 -1.59
CA MET A 64 8.09 -1.09 -0.63
C MET A 64 9.23 -1.88 -1.27
N LYS A 65 9.08 -2.35 -2.51
CA LYS A 65 10.17 -2.97 -3.28
C LYS A 65 11.34 -2.02 -3.53
N ARG A 66 11.09 -0.72 -3.74
CA ARG A 66 12.18 0.28 -3.81
C ARG A 66 12.90 0.44 -2.47
N LEU A 67 12.18 0.38 -1.35
CA LEU A 67 12.79 0.36 -0.01
C LEU A 67 13.70 -0.88 0.15
N LEU A 68 13.26 -2.06 -0.31
CA LEU A 68 14.14 -3.24 -0.34
C LEU A 68 15.40 -2.99 -1.16
N GLY A 69 15.25 -2.39 -2.34
CA GLY A 69 16.37 -2.07 -3.24
C GLY A 69 17.41 -1.11 -2.64
N VAL A 70 17.04 -0.30 -1.65
CA VAL A 70 17.97 0.61 -0.94
C VAL A 70 18.44 0.06 0.41
N GLY A 71 18.15 -1.21 0.72
CA GLY A 71 18.74 -1.94 1.85
C GLY A 71 17.82 -2.16 3.06
N PHE A 72 16.53 -1.83 2.98
CA PHE A 72 15.58 -2.24 4.03
C PHE A 72 15.25 -3.73 3.90
N GLU A 73 15.41 -4.50 4.96
CA GLU A 73 15.26 -5.97 4.88
C GLU A 73 13.98 -6.52 5.50
N ARG A 74 13.42 -5.85 6.51
CA ARG A 74 12.20 -6.26 7.21
C ARG A 74 11.28 -5.05 7.36
N ILE A 75 10.32 -4.92 6.45
CA ILE A 75 9.41 -3.77 6.42
C ILE A 75 7.97 -4.24 6.36
N TYR A 76 7.07 -3.48 6.99
CA TYR A 76 5.64 -3.69 6.86
C TYR A 76 4.91 -2.36 6.78
N GLN A 77 3.74 -2.38 6.15
CA GLN A 77 2.87 -1.22 6.05
C GLN A 77 1.42 -1.65 6.17
N ILE A 78 0.65 -0.87 6.94
CA ILE A 78 -0.81 -0.92 6.96
C ILE A 78 -1.29 0.30 6.17
N SER A 79 -1.76 0.10 4.94
CA SER A 79 -2.09 1.20 4.02
C SER A 79 -3.56 1.20 3.62
N ARG A 80 -4.02 2.33 3.08
CA ARG A 80 -5.20 2.36 2.22
C ARG A 80 -4.79 2.01 0.79
N SER A 81 -5.54 1.09 0.20
CA SER A 81 -5.37 0.65 -1.18
C SER A 81 -6.66 0.87 -1.94
N TYR A 82 -6.54 1.21 -3.23
CA TYR A 82 -7.64 1.73 -4.04
C TYR A 82 -7.73 0.96 -5.35
N ARG A 83 -8.88 0.34 -5.63
CA ARG A 83 -9.12 -0.42 -6.86
C ARG A 83 -10.44 0.00 -7.48
N ASN A 84 -10.38 0.54 -8.67
CA ASN A 84 -11.54 1.00 -9.41
C ASN A 84 -12.28 -0.19 -10.03
N GLY A 85 -13.60 -0.11 -10.16
CA GLY A 85 -14.42 -1.20 -10.68
C GLY A 85 -14.64 -2.39 -9.74
N GLU A 86 -13.96 -2.46 -8.59
CA GLU A 86 -14.15 -3.51 -7.59
C GLU A 86 -15.15 -3.09 -6.50
N MET A 87 -16.43 -3.39 -6.72
CA MET A 87 -17.50 -3.17 -5.74
C MET A 87 -18.44 -4.38 -5.65
N GLY A 88 -18.62 -4.91 -4.44
CA GLY A 88 -19.50 -6.06 -4.21
C GLY A 88 -19.53 -6.51 -2.75
N PRO A 89 -20.16 -7.65 -2.44
CA PRO A 89 -20.34 -8.12 -1.06
C PRO A 89 -19.02 -8.32 -0.28
N GLN A 90 -17.92 -8.58 -1.00
CA GLN A 90 -16.58 -8.80 -0.44
C GLN A 90 -15.55 -7.76 -0.92
N HIS A 91 -15.96 -6.78 -1.74
CA HIS A 91 -15.07 -5.83 -2.37
C HIS A 91 -15.54 -4.40 -2.09
N ASN A 92 -14.62 -3.59 -1.59
CA ASN A 92 -14.83 -2.15 -1.45
C ASN A 92 -13.73 -1.43 -2.23
N PRO A 93 -14.04 -0.37 -3.00
CA PRO A 93 -13.05 0.32 -3.82
C PRO A 93 -11.90 0.95 -3.03
N GLU A 94 -12.11 1.20 -1.72
CA GLU A 94 -11.07 1.56 -0.77
C GLU A 94 -11.03 0.54 0.38
N PHE A 95 -9.89 -0.08 0.64
CA PHE A 95 -9.75 -1.03 1.73
C PHE A 95 -8.43 -0.86 2.47
N THR A 96 -8.29 -1.53 3.61
CA THR A 96 -7.02 -1.56 4.35
C THR A 96 -6.26 -2.81 3.97
N LEU A 97 -5.03 -2.62 3.51
CA LEU A 97 -4.11 -3.68 3.16
C LEU A 97 -2.97 -3.71 4.18
N ILE A 98 -2.58 -4.91 4.58
CA ILE A 98 -1.34 -5.14 5.32
C ILE A 98 -0.39 -5.79 4.32
N GLU A 99 0.73 -5.16 4.08
CA GLU A 99 1.77 -5.69 3.21
C GLU A 99 3.11 -5.66 3.93
N TRP A 100 3.93 -6.69 3.73
CA TRP A 100 5.20 -6.84 4.41
C TRP A 100 6.21 -7.57 3.54
N TYR A 101 7.47 -7.27 3.76
CA TYR A 101 8.59 -7.88 3.06
C TYR A 101 9.68 -8.28 4.03
N ARG A 102 10.22 -9.48 3.82
CA ARG A 102 11.40 -9.99 4.50
C ARG A 102 12.40 -10.45 3.46
N ALA A 103 13.51 -9.72 3.30
CA ALA A 103 14.60 -10.11 2.43
C ALA A 103 15.17 -11.48 2.85
N TYR A 104 15.67 -12.22 1.86
CA TYR A 104 16.27 -13.55 2.03
C TYR A 104 15.34 -14.63 2.65
N ALA A 105 14.03 -14.39 2.67
CA ALA A 105 13.04 -15.41 3.03
C ALA A 105 12.58 -16.18 1.79
N SER A 106 12.27 -17.47 1.99
CA SER A 106 11.49 -18.23 1.00
C SER A 106 10.00 -17.92 1.16
N TYR A 107 9.23 -18.31 0.14
CA TYR A 107 7.78 -18.48 0.28
C TYR A 107 7.45 -19.55 1.33
#